data_AF-A0A392VYR3-F1
#
_entry.id   AF-A0A392VYR3-F1
#
_cell.length_a   1.000
_cell.length_b   1.000
_cell.length_c   1.000
_cell.angle_alpha   90.00
_cell.angle_beta   90.00
_cell.angle_gamma   90.00
#
_symmetry.space_group_name_H-M   'P 1'
#
loop_
_entity.id
_entity.type
_entity.pdbx_description
1 polymer ?
#
loop_
_entity_poly.entity_id
_entity_poly.type
_entity_poly.pdbx_seq_one_letter_code
_entity_poly.pdbx_strand_id
1 'polypeptide(L)' 'PDKNKWTIFVDGSSNPQGSGAGIILENGEGVLIEVSLELAFHTTNNQAEYEAFLAGLRLAEDMEAEEIK' A
#
# COMPACT_ATOMS: atom_id res chain seq x y z
N PRO A 1 2.87 16.25 16.83
CA PRO A 1 1.62 16.36 16.04
C PRO A 1 1.41 15.04 15.29
N ASP A 2 0.22 14.46 15.37
CA ASP A 2 -0.08 13.14 14.78
C ASP A 2 -0.01 13.09 13.25
N LYS A 3 0.35 14.22 12.61
CA LYS A 3 0.51 14.39 11.16
C LYS A 3 1.54 13.45 10.51
N ASN A 4 2.53 12.99 11.28
CA ASN A 4 3.60 12.11 10.80
C ASN A 4 3.33 10.63 11.09
N LYS A 5 2.20 10.31 11.75
CA LYS A 5 1.76 8.95 12.01
C LYS A 5 0.67 8.57 11.00
N TRP A 6 0.94 7.51 10.25
CA TRP A 6 0.06 7.02 9.20
C TRP A 6 -0.44 5.62 9.54
N THR A 7 -1.70 5.33 9.19
CA THR A 7 -2.22 3.96 9.16
C THR A 7 -2.18 3.48 7.73
N ILE A 8 -1.65 2.27 7.52
CA ILE A 8 -1.58 1.67 6.20
C ILE A 8 -2.51 0.47 6.08
N PHE A 9 -3.28 0.44 4.99
CA PHE A 9 -4.07 -0.73 4.60
C PHE A 9 -3.60 -1.16 3.23
N VAL A 10 -3.32 -2.45 3.08
CA VAL A 10 -2.89 -3.04 1.81
C VAL A 10 -3.70 -4.29 1.54
N ASP A 11 -3.95 -4.55 0.27
CA ASP A 11 -4.56 -5.77 -0.23
C ASP A 11 -3.94 -6.12 -1.57
N GLY A 12 -3.66 -7.40 -1.80
CA GLY A 12 -3.05 -7.89 -3.02
C GLY A 12 -3.85 -9.03 -3.62
N SER A 13 -4.02 -9.00 -4.94
CA SER A 13 -4.73 -10.06 -5.65
C SER A 13 -3.95 -10.57 -6.85
N SER A 14 -4.10 -11.85 -7.15
CA SER A 14 -3.54 -12.47 -8.34
C SER A 14 -4.49 -13.49 -8.94
N ASN A 15 -4.50 -13.57 -10.27
CA ASN A 15 -5.22 -14.57 -11.03
C ASN A 15 -4.45 -14.87 -12.34
N PRO A 16 -4.91 -15.84 -13.16
CA PRO A 16 -4.23 -16.15 -14.42
C PRO A 16 -4.19 -15.02 -15.45
N GLN A 17 -5.06 -14.02 -15.35
CA GLN A 17 -5.11 -12.86 -16.23
C GLN A 17 -4.16 -11.74 -15.79
N GLY A 18 -3.78 -11.68 -14.51
CA GLY A 18 -2.90 -10.66 -13.98
C GLY A 18 -2.99 -10.54 -12.46
N SER A 19 -2.30 -9.55 -11.93
CA SER A 19 -2.21 -9.28 -10.50
C SER A 19 -2.20 -7.79 -10.21
N GLY A 20 -2.58 -7.43 -9.00
CA GLY A 20 -2.66 -6.04 -8.57
C GLY A 20 -2.55 -5.88 -7.08
N ALA A 21 -2.38 -4.63 -6.67
CA ALA A 21 -2.26 -4.19 -5.29
C ALA A 21 -3.15 -2.96 -5.06
N GLY A 22 -3.89 -2.96 -3.95
CA GLY A 22 -4.58 -1.81 -3.40
C GLY A 22 -3.85 -1.33 -2.15
N ILE A 23 -3.73 0.00 -2.01
CA ILE A 23 -3.08 0.65 -0.87
C ILE A 23 -3.96 1.82 -0.44
N ILE A 24 -4.18 1.96 0.87
CA ILE A 24 -4.77 3.14 1.50
C ILE A 24 -3.82 3.62 2.59
N LEU A 25 -3.52 4.92 2.58
CA LEU A 25 -2.79 5.61 3.63
C LEU A 25 -3.68 6.71 4.23
N GLU A 26 -3.78 6.70 5.56
CA GLU A 26 -4.56 7.68 6.32
C GLU A 26 -3.69 8.28 7.42
N ASN A 27 -3.66 9.62 7.55
CA ASN A 27 -2.98 10.30 8.66
C ASN A 27 -3.95 10.86 9.70
N GLY A 28 -3.41 11.29 10.85
CA GLY A 28 -4.22 11.89 11.93
C GLY A 28 -4.90 13.23 11.60
N GLU A 29 -4.62 13.82 10.43
CA GLU A 29 -5.24 15.06 9.95
C GLU A 29 -6.42 14.79 8.99
N GLY A 30 -6.74 13.51 8.72
CA GLY A 30 -7.79 13.10 7.80
C GLY A 30 -7.40 13.14 6.33
N VAL A 31 -6.09 13.21 6.03
CA VAL A 31 -5.58 13.00 4.67
C VAL A 31 -5.71 11.52 4.34
N LEU A 32 -6.35 11.22 3.21
CA LEU A 32 -6.52 9.88 2.68
C LEU A 32 -5.89 9.79 1.28
N ILE A 33 -5.03 8.80 1.08
CA ILE A 33 -4.41 8.51 -0.21
C ILE A 33 -4.79 7.08 -0.60
N GLU A 34 -5.42 6.92 -1.75
CA GLU A 34 -5.82 5.63 -2.30
C GLU A 34 -5.04 5.36 -3.58
N VAL A 35 -4.38 4.21 -3.66
CA VAL A 35 -3.56 3.81 -4.81
C VAL A 35 -3.95 2.39 -5.22
N SER A 36 -4.07 2.18 -6.54
CA SER A 36 -4.20 0.86 -7.14
C SER A 36 -3.09 0.66 -8.17
N LEU A 37 -2.40 -0.47 -8.10
CA LEU A 37 -1.27 -0.81 -8.95
C LEU A 37 -1.56 -2.12 -9.69
N GLU A 38 -1.23 -2.16 -10.97
CA GLU A 38 -1.07 -3.42 -11.70
C GLU A 38 0.36 -3.93 -11.49
N LEU A 39 0.50 -5.18 -11.07
CA LEU A 39 1.82 -5.80 -10.96
C LEU A 39 2.20 -6.36 -12.32
N ALA A 40 3.22 -5.77 -12.95
CA ALA A 40 3.68 -6.12 -14.29
C ALA A 40 4.39 -7.50 -14.38
N PHE A 41 4.27 -8.34 -13.35
CA PHE A 41 4.91 -9.64 -13.24
C PHE A 41 3.96 -10.64 -12.60
N HIS A 42 4.17 -11.92 -12.91
CA HIS A 42 3.31 -12.97 -12.39
C HIS A 42 3.55 -13.19 -10.89
N THR A 43 2.46 -13.28 -10.12
CA THR A 43 2.51 -13.48 -8.67
C THR A 43 1.50 -14.53 -8.23
N THR A 44 1.70 -15.13 -7.07
CA THR A 44 0.64 -15.78 -6.29
C THR A 44 -0.12 -14.74 -5.46
N ASN A 45 -1.28 -15.09 -4.89
CA ASN A 45 -2.02 -14.17 -4.01
C ASN A 45 -1.15 -13.66 -2.87
N ASN A 46 -0.44 -14.55 -2.18
CA ASN A 46 0.46 -14.15 -1.09
C ASN A 46 1.59 -13.23 -1.58
N GLN A 47 2.14 -13.46 -2.78
CA GLN A 47 3.14 -12.55 -3.34
C GLN A 47 2.52 -11.18 -3.67
N ALA A 48 1.30 -11.13 -4.23
CA ALA A 48 0.62 -9.87 -4.49
C ALA A 48 0.39 -9.08 -3.20
N GLU A 49 -0.02 -9.73 -2.11
CA GLU A 49 -0.18 -9.13 -0.78
C GLU A 49 1.15 -8.56 -0.24
N TYR A 50 2.23 -9.33 -0.36
CA TYR A 50 3.56 -8.87 0.04
C TYR A 50 4.05 -7.69 -0.81
N GLU A 51 3.80 -7.70 -2.11
CA GLU A 51 4.15 -6.59 -3.00
C GLU A 51 3.30 -5.35 -2.71
N ALA A 52 2.01 -5.51 -2.40
CA ALA A 52 1.13 -4.43 -1.95
C ALA A 52 1.66 -3.79 -0.67
N PHE A 53 2.10 -4.60 0.31
CA PHE A 53 2.73 -4.11 1.53
C PHE A 53 4.02 -3.33 1.26
N LEU A 54 4.93 -3.85 0.44
CA LEU A 54 6.18 -3.17 0.11
C LEU A 54 5.96 -1.86 -0.66
N ALA A 55 5.04 -1.85 -1.62
CA ALA A 55 4.66 -0.65 -2.35
C ALA A 55 4.02 0.39 -1.41
N GLY A 56 3.19 -0.07 -0.48
CA GLY A 56 2.59 0.76 0.54
C GLY A 56 3.61 1.43 1.47
N LEU A 57 4.64 0.70 1.93
CA LEU A 57 5.72 1.27 2.73
C LEU A 57 6.51 2.34 1.98
N ARG A 58 6.77 2.13 0.68
CA ARG A 58 7.43 3.14 -0.17
C ARG A 58 6.59 4.41 -0.30
N LEU A 59 5.28 4.24 -0.51
CA LEU A 59 4.36 5.38 -0.56
C LEU A 59 4.34 6.16 0.77
N ALA A 60 4.38 5.47 1.90
CA ALA A 60 4.44 6.12 3.20
C ALA A 60 5.77 6.86 3.43
N GLU A 61 6.90 6.32 2.95
CA GLU A 61 8.19 7.02 2.94
C GLU A 61 8.13 8.29 2.08
N ASP A 62 7.52 8.22 0.89
CA ASP A 62 7.32 9.39 0.01
C ASP A 62 6.45 10.48 0.67
N MET A 63 5.55 10.09 1.57
CA MET A 63 4.71 11.00 2.37
C MET A 63 5.37 11.46 3.66
N GLU A 64 6.66 11.15 3.87
CA GLU A 64 7.45 11.52 5.05
C GLU A 64 6.84 10.97 6.36
N ALA A 65 6.22 9.79 6.32
CA ALA A 65 5.71 9.12 7.51
C ALA A 65 6.86 8.74 8.45
N GLU A 66 6.77 9.16 9.71
CA GLU A 66 7.74 8.80 10.76
C GLU A 66 7.33 7.52 11.52
N GLU A 67 6.03 7.23 11.57
CA GLU A 67 5.47 6.03 12.18
C GLU A 67 4.34 5.49 11.30
N ILE A 68 4.37 4.18 11.06
CA ILE A 68 3.30 3.46 10.35
C ILE A 68 2.65 2.48 11.31
N LYS A 69 1.32 2.46 11.32
CA LYS A 69 0.49 1.52 12.05
C LYS A 69 -0.23 0.57 11.10
#